data_AF-A0A7Z9GGU2-F1
#
_entry.id   AF-A0A7Z9GGU2-F1
#
_cell.length_a   1.000
_cell.length_b   1.000
_cell.length_c   1.000
_cell.angle_alpha   90.00
_cell.angle_beta   90.00
_cell.angle_gamma   90.00
#
_symmetry.space_group_name_H-M   'P 1'
#
loop_
_entity.id
_entity.type
_entity.pdbx_description
1 polymer ?
#
loop_
_entity_poly.entity_id
_entity_poly.type
_entity_poly.pdbx_seq_one_letter_code
_entity_poly.pdbx_strand_id
1 'polypeptide(L)' 'VYSDSMIDERRSANQIDGPTDKAIAYCERVKPYFDKIRYHVDKLELIVDDNLWPLPKYRELLFTK' A
#
# COMPACT_ATOMS: atom_id res chain seq x y z
N VAL A 1 -10.78 5.84 3.18
CA VAL A 1 -11.46 4.59 3.59
C VAL A 1 -10.48 3.42 3.71
N TYR A 2 -9.96 2.81 2.63
CA TYR A 2 -9.03 1.67 2.77
C TYR A 2 -7.70 2.02 3.45
N SER A 3 -7.19 3.23 3.21
CA SER A 3 -5.98 3.73 3.86
C SER A 3 -6.17 3.90 5.38
N ASP A 4 -7.32 4.45 5.79
CA ASP A 4 -7.67 4.65 7.19
C ASP A 4 -7.85 3.31 7.91
N SER A 5 -8.57 2.36 7.29
CA SER A 5 -8.73 1.00 7.81
C SER A 5 -7.39 0.26 7.96
N MET A 6 -6.47 0.42 7.01
CA MET A 6 -5.12 -0.14 7.12
C MET A 6 -4.35 0.45 8.30
N ILE A 7 -4.49 1.76 8.55
CA ILE A 7 -3.83 2.44 9.68
C ILE A 7 -4.34 1.89 11.02
N ASP A 8 -5.65 1.65 11.15
CA ASP A 8 -6.24 1.09 12.36
C ASP A 8 -5.83 -0.37 12.60
N GLU A 9 -5.78 -1.18 11.55
CA GLU A 9 -5.27 -2.56 11.62
C GLU A 9 -3.79 -2.59 11.99
N ARG A 10 -2.98 -1.68 11.42
CA ARG A 10 -1.57 -1.54 11.78
C ARG A 10 -1.38 -1.09 13.22
N ARG A 11 -2.23 -0.19 13.73
CA ARG A 11 -2.22 0.22 15.14
C ARG A 11 -2.48 -0.98 16.05
N SER A 12 -3.47 -1.79 15.70
CA SER A 12 -3.82 -3.01 16.43
C SER A 12 -2.70 -4.05 16.40
N ALA A 13 -2.09 -4.28 15.23
CA ALA A 13 -0.95 -5.21 15.08
C ALA A 13 0.29 -4.77 15.87
N ASN A 14 0.51 -3.46 16.03
CA ASN A 14 1.65 -2.93 16.78
C ASN A 14 1.57 -3.17 18.29
N GLN A 15 0.36 -3.31 18.83
CA GLN A 15 0.11 -3.58 20.25
C GLN A 15 0.38 -5.04 20.64
N ILE A 16 0.64 -5.92 19.69
CA ILE A 16 0.99 -7.33 19.95
C ILE A 16 2.44 -7.38 20.46
N ASP A 17 2.69 -7.98 21.63
CA ASP A 17 4.03 -8.04 22.21
C ASP A 17 4.91 -9.11 21.56
N GLY A 18 4.32 -10.22 21.11
CA GLY A 18 5.02 -11.32 20.46
C GLY A 18 5.52 -10.96 19.06
N PRO A 19 6.82 -11.08 18.74
CA PRO A 19 7.34 -10.76 17.41
C PRO A 19 6.74 -11.67 16.31
N THR A 20 6.52 -12.95 16.61
CA THR A 20 5.90 -13.91 15.68
C THR A 20 4.44 -13.55 15.41
N ASP A 21 3.66 -13.31 16.46
CA ASP A 21 2.24 -12.97 16.34
C ASP A 21 2.04 -11.61 15.65
N LYS A 22 2.94 -10.66 15.91
CA LYS A 22 2.99 -9.38 15.18
C LYS A 22 3.27 -9.59 13.70
N ALA A 23 4.24 -10.43 13.34
CA ALA A 23 4.53 -10.74 11.94
C ALA A 23 3.34 -11.38 11.22
N ILE A 24 2.64 -12.32 11.87
CA ILE A 24 1.43 -12.94 11.34
C ILE A 24 0.33 -11.89 11.15
N ALA A 25 0.07 -11.05 12.16
CA ALA A 25 -0.93 -9.99 12.07
C ALA A 25 -0.65 -9.00 10.93
N TYR A 26 0.61 -8.63 10.71
CA TYR A 26 0.98 -7.80 9.55
C TYR A 26 0.75 -8.52 8.22
N CYS A 27 1.08 -9.80 8.13
CA CYS A 27 0.92 -10.57 6.90
C CYS A 27 -0.55 -10.82 6.55
N GLU A 28 -1.39 -11.13 7.53
CA GLU A 28 -2.79 -11.51 7.31
C GLU A 28 -3.75 -10.33 7.34
N ARG A 29 -3.50 -9.32 8.17
CA ARG A 29 -4.43 -8.20 8.38
C ARG A 29 -3.99 -6.95 7.64
N VAL A 30 -2.70 -6.57 7.71
CA VAL A 30 -2.23 -5.30 7.11
C VAL A 30 -1.94 -5.45 5.61
N LYS A 31 -1.24 -6.51 5.20
CA LYS A 31 -0.82 -6.72 3.81
C LYS A 31 -1.97 -6.74 2.78
N PRO A 32 -3.15 -7.34 3.03
CA PRO A 32 -4.22 -7.36 2.03
C PRO A 32 -4.76 -5.99 1.62
N TYR A 33 -4.55 -4.95 2.44
CA TYR A 33 -4.94 -3.59 2.08
C TYR A 33 -4.04 -2.99 1.00
N PHE A 34 -2.78 -3.44 0.89
CA PHE A 34 -1.84 -2.92 -0.10
C PHE A 34 -2.34 -3.19 -1.52
N ASP A 35 -2.85 -4.39 -1.78
CA ASP A 35 -3.38 -4.74 -3.11
C ASP A 35 -4.60 -3.89 -3.48
N LYS A 36 -5.48 -3.62 -2.52
CA LYS A 36 -6.66 -2.76 -2.72
C LYS A 36 -6.27 -1.31 -2.99
N ILE A 37 -5.35 -0.77 -2.19
CA ILE A 37 -4.85 0.61 -2.37
C ILE A 37 -4.14 0.73 -3.72
N ARG A 38 -3.26 -0.24 -4.04
CA ARG A 38 -2.53 -0.29 -5.31
C ARG A 38 -3.47 -0.30 -6.50
N TYR A 39 -4.52 -1.12 -6.48
CA TYR A 39 -5.51 -1.16 -7.55
C TYR A 39 -6.13 0.21 -7.85
N HIS A 40 -6.43 1.00 -6.81
CA HIS A 40 -6.96 2.35 -6.98
C HIS A 40 -5.90 3.34 -7.47
N VAL A 41 -4.67 3.24 -6.97
CA VAL A 41 -3.54 4.09 -7.40
C VAL A 41 -3.19 3.84 -8.85
N ASP A 42 -3.05 2.58 -9.27
CA ASP A 42 -2.73 2.19 -10.65
C ASP A 42 -3.81 2.70 -11.63
N LYS A 43 -5.08 2.73 -11.20
CA LYS A 43 -6.17 3.32 -11.99
C LYS A 43 -6.06 4.84 -12.08
N LEU A 44 -5.68 5.52 -11.01
CA LEU A 44 -5.46 6.96 -11.03
C LEU A 44 -4.27 7.33 -11.92
N GLU A 45 -3.18 6.56 -11.89
CA GLU A 45 -2.01 6.75 -12.75
C GLU A 45 -2.36 6.70 -14.26
N LEU A 46 -3.38 5.93 -14.64
CA LEU A 46 -3.87 5.85 -16.03
C LEU A 46 -4.73 7.04 -16.45
N ILE A 47 -5.39 7.71 -15.51
CA ILE A 47 -6.37 8.78 -15.78
C ILE A 47 -5.73 10.16 -15.60
N VAL A 48 -4.80 10.28 -14.66
CA VAL A 48 -4.14 11.54 -14.31
C VAL A 48 -3.03 11.83 -15.33
N ASP A 49 -2.95 13.10 -15.75
CA ASP A 49 -1.89 13.60 -16.63
C ASP A 49 -0.50 13.38 -16.00
N ASP A 50 0.45 12.97 -16.84
CA ASP A 50 1.83 12.70 -16.45
C ASP A 50 2.50 13.88 -15.72
N ASN A 51 2.20 15.11 -16.15
CA ASN A 51 2.79 16.32 -15.58
C ASN A 51 2.30 16.64 -14.16
N LEU A 52 1.18 16.06 -13.75
CA LEU A 52 0.59 16.24 -12.41
C LEU A 52 0.96 15.12 -11.45
N TRP A 53 1.57 14.04 -11.94
CA TRP A 53 1.92 12.88 -11.13
C TRP A 53 3.31 13.07 -10.49
N PRO A 54 3.41 13.16 -9.14
CA PRO A 54 4.65 13.57 -8.49
C PRO A 54 5.70 12.45 -8.36
N LEU A 55 5.37 11.22 -8.75
CA LEU A 55 6.24 10.05 -8.62
C LEU A 55 6.60 9.51 -10.02
N PRO A 56 7.79 8.94 -10.22
CA PRO A 56 8.09 8.26 -11.47
C PRO A 56 7.12 7.08 -11.68
N LYS A 57 6.60 6.96 -12.90
CA LYS A 57 5.64 5.91 -13.26
C LYS A 57 6.29 4.54 -13.16
N TYR A 58 5.49 3.51 -12.89
CA TYR A 58 6.02 2.16 -12.70
C TYR A 58 6.79 1.65 -13.93
N ARG A 59 6.40 2.12 -15.13
CA ARG A 59 7.09 1.81 -16.40
C ARG A 59 8.45 2.48 -16.52
N GLU A 60 8.60 3.69 -16.00
CA GLU A 60 9.87 4.43 -16.02
C GLU A 60 10.89 3.83 -15.06
N LEU A 61 10.41 3.35 -13.90
CA LEU A 61 11.22 2.60 -12.93
C LEU A 61 11.72 1.25 -13.49
N LEU A 62 10.93 0.60 -14.34
CA LEU A 62 11.28 -0.72 -14.91
C LEU A 62 12.07 -0.63 -16.22
N PHE A 63 11.92 0.46 -16.98
CA PHE A 63 12.55 0.64 -18.29
C PHE A 63 13.34 1.94 -18.38
N THR A 64 14.08 2.27 -17.32
CA THR A 64 15.05 3.36 -17.35
C THR A 64 16.13 2.98 -18.36
N LYS A 65 16.13 3.66 -19.51
CA LYS A 65 17.20 3.64 -20.51
C LYS A 65 18.08 4.86 -20.33
#